data_AF-A0A1Q6LHS3-F1
#
_entry.id   AF-A0A1Q6LHS3-F1
#
_cell.length_a   1.000
_cell.length_b   1.000
_cell.length_c   1.000
_cell.angle_alpha   90.00
_cell.angle_beta   90.00
_cell.angle_gamma   90.00
#
_symmetry.space_group_name_H-M   'P 1'
#
loop_
_entity.id
_entity.type
_entity.pdbx_description
1 polymer ?
#
loop_
_entity_poly.entity_id
_entity_poly.type
_entity_poly.pdbx_seq_one_letter_code
_entity_poly.pdbx_strand_id
1 'polypeptide(L)'
;MKFGIKEIINNNFFHIGILLFIIIMVIFAVCLVSIKYDVEGETNMPYILSKIAIISSSQGNDKEEKVEGNQWNFAIDQDNDIYLYVEKNPEYKEDEKNKDTIKEIEINNIEATKENENGTLNIYKPDVENVNTIFSNVDENIVKNLKYEVAENVDMKEMQITNQGGIMVLRCSNCDIANYIANDEEINHNELLKKANVSLEDLKINIKFDFSIKLNSGKIYKATIPLELPVEDVIEKGTSSNELTDMSKYVFKRIKE
;
A
#
# COMPACT_ATOMS: atom_id res chain seq x y z
N MET A 1 -67.06 -11.79 21.83
CA MET A 1 -66.05 -12.84 22.07
C MET A 1 -64.79 -12.16 22.60
N LYS A 2 -64.69 -11.97 23.92
CA LYS A 2 -63.46 -11.43 24.54
C LYS A 2 -62.47 -12.59 24.60
N PHE A 3 -61.71 -12.81 23.54
CA PHE A 3 -60.55 -13.68 23.59
C PHE A 3 -59.66 -13.15 24.71
N GLY A 4 -59.52 -13.93 25.78
CA GLY A 4 -58.74 -13.55 26.93
C GLY A 4 -57.28 -13.45 26.52
N ILE A 5 -56.82 -12.25 26.18
CA ILE A 5 -55.39 -11.97 25.92
C ILE A 5 -54.52 -12.54 27.06
N LYS A 6 -55.05 -12.55 28.29
CA LYS A 6 -54.45 -13.18 29.47
C LYS A 6 -54.20 -14.70 29.37
N GLU A 7 -55.08 -15.47 28.71
CA GLU A 7 -54.91 -16.92 28.55
C GLU A 7 -53.84 -17.27 27.51
N ILE A 8 -53.72 -16.47 26.45
CA ILE A 8 -52.71 -16.64 25.41
C ILE A 8 -51.31 -16.31 25.96
N ILE A 9 -51.20 -15.25 26.75
CA ILE A 9 -49.93 -14.81 27.34
C ILE A 9 -49.37 -15.84 28.34
N ASN A 10 -50.24 -16.56 29.05
CA ASN A 10 -49.84 -17.53 30.07
C ASN A 10 -49.63 -18.96 29.53
N ASN A 11 -49.70 -19.13 28.20
CA ASN A 11 -49.49 -20.41 27.54
C ASN A 11 -48.00 -20.62 27.26
N ASN A 12 -47.44 -21.76 27.67
CA ASN A 12 -46.04 -22.12 27.45
C ASN A 12 -45.64 -22.01 25.96
N PHE A 13 -46.55 -22.29 25.02
CA PHE A 13 -46.31 -22.13 23.59
C PHE A 13 -46.07 -20.67 23.16
N PHE A 14 -46.73 -19.71 23.80
CA PHE A 14 -46.54 -18.29 23.52
C PHE A 14 -45.20 -17.78 24.06
N HIS A 15 -44.81 -18.21 25.26
CA HIS A 15 -43.47 -17.93 25.80
C HIS A 15 -42.35 -18.52 24.93
N ILE A 16 -42.52 -19.75 24.43
CA ILE A 16 -41.60 -20.38 23.48
C ILE A 16 -41.51 -19.57 22.17
N GLY A 17 -42.65 -19.11 21.65
CA GLY A 17 -42.69 -18.26 20.45
C GLY A 17 -41.97 -16.91 20.63
N ILE A 18 -42.17 -16.23 21.77
CA ILE A 18 -41.45 -15.00 22.10
C ILE A 18 -39.95 -15.24 22.23
N LEU A 19 -39.54 -16.31 22.91
CA LEU A 19 -38.12 -16.66 23.06
C LEU A 19 -37.46 -16.89 21.70
N LEU A 20 -38.11 -17.65 20.81
CA LEU A 20 -37.66 -17.86 19.43
C LEU A 20 -37.52 -16.54 18.66
N PHE A 21 -38.50 -15.64 18.79
CA PHE A 21 -38.45 -14.33 18.15
C PHE A 21 -37.27 -13.48 18.64
N ILE A 22 -37.00 -13.46 19.95
CA ILE A 22 -35.85 -12.74 20.52
C ILE A 22 -34.53 -13.31 19.98
N ILE A 23 -34.40 -14.64 19.91
CA ILE A 23 -33.22 -15.30 19.36
C ILE A 23 -33.00 -14.90 17.90
N ILE A 24 -34.06 -14.89 17.08
CA ILE A 24 -33.99 -14.47 15.67
C ILE A 24 -33.53 -13.01 15.56
N MET A 25 -34.07 -12.11 16.39
CA MET A 25 -33.67 -10.70 16.40
C MET A 25 -32.20 -10.50 16.79
N VAL A 26 -31.69 -11.28 17.77
CA VAL A 26 -30.28 -11.24 18.16
C VAL A 26 -29.39 -11.74 17.03
N ILE A 27 -29.74 -12.86 16.38
CA ILE A 27 -28.99 -13.39 15.23
C ILE A 27 -28.97 -12.37 14.10
N PHE A 28 -30.12 -11.76 13.78
CA PHE A 28 -30.22 -10.76 12.74
C PHE A 28 -29.34 -9.53 13.02
N ALA A 29 -29.34 -9.04 14.27
CA ALA A 29 -28.47 -7.95 14.68
C ALA A 29 -26.98 -8.30 14.55
N VAL A 30 -26.58 -9.51 14.97
CA VAL A 30 -25.19 -9.99 14.81
C VAL A 30 -24.82 -10.06 13.33
N CYS A 31 -25.68 -10.62 12.48
CA CYS A 31 -25.44 -10.68 11.03
C CYS A 31 -25.26 -9.29 10.41
N LEU A 32 -26.10 -8.31 10.79
CA LEU A 32 -25.95 -6.94 10.31
C LEU A 32 -24.62 -6.32 10.72
N VAL A 33 -24.21 -6.53 11.98
CA VAL A 33 -22.92 -6.03 12.47
C VAL A 33 -21.75 -6.71 11.74
N SER A 34 -21.82 -8.02 11.49
CA SER A 34 -20.79 -8.74 10.74
C SER A 34 -20.67 -8.24 9.30
N ILE A 35 -21.79 -8.04 8.59
CA ILE A 35 -21.79 -7.49 7.22
C ILE A 35 -21.19 -6.08 7.21
N LYS A 36 -21.60 -5.24 8.17
CA LYS A 36 -21.05 -3.90 8.31
C LYS A 36 -19.54 -3.93 8.53
N TYR A 37 -19.05 -4.79 9.42
CA TYR A 37 -17.63 -4.98 9.65
C TYR A 37 -16.87 -5.50 8.43
N ASP A 38 -17.49 -6.35 7.63
CA ASP A 38 -16.84 -6.86 6.42
C ASP A 38 -16.63 -5.79 5.35
N VAL A 39 -17.52 -4.81 5.29
CA VAL A 39 -17.49 -3.68 4.34
C VAL A 39 -16.66 -2.52 4.87
N GLU A 40 -16.85 -2.11 6.12
CA GLU A 40 -16.22 -0.91 6.70
C GLU A 40 -14.90 -1.21 7.44
N GLY A 41 -14.70 -2.46 7.87
CA GLY A 41 -13.56 -2.84 8.68
C GLY A 41 -13.57 -2.23 10.09
N GLU A 42 -12.38 -2.00 10.62
CA GLU A 42 -12.17 -1.34 11.90
C GLU A 42 -12.21 0.19 11.73
N THR A 43 -13.28 0.80 12.22
CA THR A 43 -13.51 2.25 12.06
C THR A 43 -12.88 3.08 13.18
N ASN A 44 -12.39 2.47 14.27
CA ASN A 44 -11.85 3.16 15.44
C ASN A 44 -10.42 2.71 15.77
N MET A 45 -9.54 2.78 14.78
CA MET A 45 -8.11 2.50 14.97
C MET A 45 -7.37 3.71 15.58
N PRO A 46 -6.37 3.51 16.45
CA PRO A 46 -5.57 4.61 17.00
C PRO A 46 -4.60 5.25 15.98
N TYR A 47 -4.27 4.54 14.91
CA TYR A 47 -3.40 4.98 13.83
C TYR A 47 -4.06 4.68 12.50
N ILE A 48 -3.89 5.57 11.52
CA ILE A 48 -4.47 5.46 10.18
C ILE A 48 -3.38 5.60 9.13
N LEU A 49 -3.58 4.92 8.00
CA LEU A 49 -2.95 5.32 6.75
C LEU A 49 -3.70 6.57 6.28
N SER A 50 -3.02 7.71 6.19
CA SER A 50 -3.64 9.00 5.86
C SER A 50 -3.45 9.40 4.40
N LYS A 51 -2.34 8.96 3.80
CA LYS A 51 -1.97 9.31 2.43
C LYS A 51 -1.09 8.24 1.80
N ILE A 52 -1.23 8.07 0.49
CA ILE A 52 -0.25 7.37 -0.35
C ILE A 52 0.25 8.36 -1.41
N ALA A 53 1.55 8.62 -1.47
CA ALA A 53 2.15 9.38 -2.56
C ALA A 53 2.93 8.43 -3.47
N ILE A 54 2.81 8.63 -4.77
CA ILE A 54 3.48 7.83 -5.80
C ILE A 54 4.26 8.79 -6.68
N ILE A 55 5.54 8.50 -6.90
CA ILE A 55 6.40 9.22 -7.83
C ILE A 55 6.88 8.22 -8.89
N SER A 56 6.50 8.45 -10.14
CA SER A 56 6.93 7.65 -11.26
C SER A 56 8.02 8.39 -12.02
N SER A 57 9.15 7.75 -12.30
CA SER A 57 10.25 8.35 -13.05
C SER A 57 10.89 7.40 -14.05
N SER A 58 11.50 7.96 -15.08
CA SER A 58 12.40 7.25 -15.99
C SER A 58 13.85 7.42 -15.58
N GLN A 59 14.61 6.33 -15.51
CA GLN A 59 16.05 6.36 -15.25
C GLN A 59 16.79 5.69 -16.41
N GLY A 60 17.88 6.32 -16.87
CA GLY A 60 18.79 5.74 -17.85
C GLY A 60 20.05 5.24 -17.16
N ASN A 61 20.35 3.94 -17.31
CA ASN A 61 21.56 3.31 -16.80
C ASN A 61 22.52 3.03 -17.97
N ASP A 62 23.75 3.51 -17.88
CA ASP A 62 24.76 3.26 -18.91
C ASP A 62 25.03 1.76 -19.07
N LYS A 63 25.05 1.28 -20.31
CA LYS A 63 25.51 -0.08 -20.62
C LYS A 63 27.02 -0.09 -20.85
N GLU A 64 27.69 -1.09 -20.29
CA GLU A 64 29.14 -1.30 -20.49
C GLU A 64 29.49 -1.55 -21.98
N GLU A 65 28.57 -2.14 -22.75
CA GLU A 65 28.73 -2.39 -24.17
C GLU A 65 28.65 -1.08 -24.98
N LYS A 66 29.79 -0.59 -25.45
CA LYS A 66 29.84 0.53 -26.39
C LYS A 66 29.48 0.05 -27.80
N VAL A 67 28.37 0.55 -28.35
CA VAL A 67 28.02 0.30 -29.75
C VAL A 67 28.91 1.16 -30.62
N GLU A 68 29.68 0.54 -31.53
CA GLU A 68 30.65 1.24 -32.38
C GLU A 68 29.99 2.40 -33.14
N GLY A 69 30.56 3.60 -32.98
CA GLY A 69 30.06 4.81 -33.59
C GLY A 69 28.88 5.48 -32.88
N ASN A 70 28.42 4.99 -31.71
CA ASN A 70 27.42 5.66 -30.86
C ASN A 70 28.04 6.25 -29.59
N GLN A 71 27.61 7.45 -29.20
CA GLN A 71 28.08 8.11 -27.97
C GLN A 71 27.36 7.60 -26.72
N TRP A 72 26.10 7.17 -26.85
CA TRP A 72 25.23 6.81 -25.74
C TRP A 72 24.59 5.44 -25.94
N ASN A 73 24.54 4.64 -24.87
CA ASN A 73 23.84 3.36 -24.82
C ASN A 73 23.25 3.16 -23.43
N PHE A 74 21.95 3.39 -23.28
CA PHE A 74 21.24 3.29 -22.00
C PHE A 74 20.29 2.09 -21.99
N ALA A 75 20.29 1.37 -20.86
CA ALA A 75 19.12 0.64 -20.41
C ALA A 75 18.18 1.63 -19.71
N ILE A 76 16.89 1.58 -20.01
CA ILE A 76 15.91 2.45 -19.37
C ILE A 76 15.14 1.64 -18.34
N ASP A 77 15.08 2.17 -17.13
CA ASP A 77 14.21 1.70 -16.06
C ASP A 77 13.02 2.65 -15.91
N GLN A 78 11.87 2.09 -15.52
CA GLN A 78 10.73 2.86 -15.07
C GLN A 78 10.50 2.58 -13.58
N ASP A 79 10.76 3.57 -12.75
CA ASP A 79 10.67 3.47 -11.30
C ASP A 79 9.37 4.07 -10.77
N ASN A 80 8.78 3.42 -9.78
CA ASN A 80 7.64 3.92 -9.01
C ASN A 80 7.97 3.90 -7.53
N ASP A 81 8.24 5.07 -6.96
CA ASP A 81 8.48 5.25 -5.54
C ASP A 81 7.15 5.48 -4.83
N ILE A 82 6.83 4.60 -3.89
CA ILE A 82 5.55 4.57 -3.16
C ILE A 82 5.83 4.95 -1.71
N TYR A 83 5.17 6.00 -1.24
CA TYR A 83 5.26 6.54 0.11
C TYR A 83 3.92 6.36 0.81
N LEU A 84 3.90 5.63 1.92
CA LEU A 84 2.72 5.37 2.75
C LEU A 84 2.87 6.17 4.05
N TYR A 85 1.91 7.05 4.33
CA TYR A 85 1.93 7.93 5.50
C TYR A 85 1.03 7.35 6.58
N VAL A 86 1.61 7.00 7.72
CA VAL A 86 0.84 6.60 8.91
C VAL A 86 0.98 7.67 9.98
N GLU A 87 -0.16 8.06 10.53
CA GLU A 87 -0.25 9.03 11.61
C GLU A 87 -1.29 8.60 12.64
N LYS A 88 -1.26 9.28 13.79
CA LYS A 88 -2.26 9.08 14.84
C LYS A 88 -3.63 9.51 14.32
N ASN A 89 -4.64 8.67 14.55
CA ASN A 89 -6.01 8.99 14.20
C ASN A 89 -6.52 10.16 15.07
N PRO A 90 -6.85 11.33 14.48
CA PRO A 90 -7.33 12.48 15.24
C PRO A 90 -8.71 12.24 15.88
N GLU A 91 -9.49 11.29 15.36
CA GLU A 91 -10.82 10.95 15.87
C GLU A 91 -10.78 9.90 16.99
N TYR A 92 -9.61 9.28 17.22
CA TYR A 92 -9.46 8.26 18.24
C TYR A 92 -9.52 8.86 19.64
N LYS A 93 -10.53 8.46 20.41
CA LYS A 93 -10.70 8.88 21.80
C LYS A 93 -9.78 8.06 22.69
N GLU A 94 -8.61 8.61 22.96
CA GLU A 94 -7.64 8.01 23.87
C GLU A 94 -8.08 8.17 25.33
N ASP A 95 -8.02 7.07 26.08
CA ASP A 95 -8.17 7.04 27.54
C ASP A 95 -7.04 6.18 28.14
N GLU A 96 -6.91 6.18 29.47
CA GLU A 96 -5.84 5.45 30.17
C GLU A 96 -5.79 3.94 29.85
N LYS A 97 -6.91 3.33 29.42
CA LYS A 97 -7.00 1.90 29.10
C LYS A 97 -6.77 1.59 27.62
N ASN A 98 -6.93 2.60 26.76
CA ASN A 98 -6.89 2.47 25.31
C ASN A 98 -5.72 3.21 24.66
N LYS A 99 -4.84 3.83 25.48
CA LYS A 99 -3.55 4.35 25.06
C LYS A 99 -2.65 3.20 24.60
N ASP A 100 -2.36 3.22 23.32
CA ASP A 100 -1.53 2.21 22.68
C ASP A 100 -0.65 2.90 21.64
N THR A 101 0.48 2.28 21.32
CA THR A 101 1.48 2.85 20.41
C THR A 101 1.91 1.83 19.39
N ILE A 102 2.40 2.32 18.26
CA ILE A 102 2.92 1.45 17.20
C ILE A 102 4.11 0.67 17.76
N LYS A 103 4.17 -0.61 17.41
CA LYS A 103 5.30 -1.52 17.67
C LYS A 103 6.13 -1.73 16.40
N GLU A 104 5.45 -2.03 15.30
CA GLU A 104 6.04 -2.25 13.97
C GLU A 104 4.98 -2.07 12.88
N ILE A 105 5.42 -1.77 11.67
CA ILE A 105 4.59 -1.76 10.47
C ILE A 105 5.21 -2.70 9.44
N GLU A 106 4.38 -3.47 8.75
CA GLU A 106 4.85 -4.45 7.75
C GLU A 106 4.14 -4.26 6.41
N ILE A 107 4.91 -4.44 5.33
CA ILE A 107 4.46 -4.50 3.94
C ILE A 107 4.81 -5.89 3.42
N ASN A 108 3.81 -6.75 3.30
CA ASN A 108 3.99 -8.17 3.02
C ASN A 108 3.16 -8.58 1.81
N ASN A 109 3.32 -9.82 1.33
CA ASN A 109 2.54 -10.39 0.23
C ASN A 109 2.50 -9.46 -0.99
N ILE A 110 3.66 -8.89 -1.32
CA ILE A 110 3.79 -7.96 -2.44
C ILE A 110 3.69 -8.77 -3.73
N GLU A 111 2.70 -8.46 -4.54
CA GLU A 111 2.45 -9.05 -5.85
C GLU A 111 2.37 -7.91 -6.88
N ALA A 112 3.29 -7.90 -7.83
CA ALA A 112 3.31 -6.97 -8.95
C ALA A 112 3.12 -7.74 -10.25
N THR A 113 2.24 -7.24 -11.11
CA THR A 113 1.90 -7.85 -12.40
C THR A 113 1.89 -6.80 -13.49
N LYS A 114 2.30 -7.18 -14.69
CA LYS A 114 2.28 -6.36 -15.89
C LYS A 114 1.79 -7.20 -17.07
N GLU A 115 1.19 -6.54 -18.05
CA GLU A 115 0.72 -7.22 -19.27
C GLU A 115 1.83 -7.34 -20.32
N ASN A 116 2.75 -6.37 -20.37
CA ASN A 116 3.89 -6.39 -21.29
C ASN A 116 5.06 -7.22 -20.72
N GLU A 117 5.68 -8.07 -21.54
CA GLU A 117 6.82 -8.92 -21.16
C GLU A 117 8.17 -8.16 -21.07
N ASN A 118 8.27 -6.95 -21.64
CA ASN A 118 9.49 -6.15 -21.65
C ASN A 118 9.91 -5.70 -20.25
N GLY A 119 11.20 -5.79 -19.96
CA GLY A 119 11.80 -5.45 -18.67
C GLY A 119 11.56 -6.49 -17.56
N THR A 120 12.08 -6.22 -16.37
CA THR A 120 11.95 -7.08 -15.18
C THR A 120 11.35 -6.30 -14.03
N LEU A 121 10.29 -6.84 -13.42
CA LEU A 121 9.68 -6.25 -12.24
C LEU A 121 10.46 -6.60 -10.98
N ASN A 122 10.92 -5.58 -10.27
CA ASN A 122 11.62 -5.71 -9.01
C ASN A 122 11.02 -4.77 -7.96
N ILE A 123 11.02 -5.24 -6.71
CA ILE A 123 10.61 -4.45 -5.55
C ILE A 123 11.86 -4.16 -4.72
N TYR A 124 12.13 -2.90 -4.46
CA TYR A 124 13.32 -2.47 -3.74
C TYR A 124 12.98 -1.86 -2.38
N LYS A 125 13.78 -2.23 -1.38
CA LYS A 125 13.88 -1.49 -0.12
C LYS A 125 14.78 -0.25 -0.32
N PRO A 126 14.72 0.73 0.60
CA PRO A 126 15.66 1.84 0.60
C PRO A 126 17.13 1.37 0.66
N ASP A 127 17.99 2.11 -0.02
CA ASP A 127 19.42 1.83 -0.10
C ASP A 127 20.17 2.60 0.98
N VAL A 128 20.48 1.96 2.11
CA VAL A 128 21.22 2.57 3.23
C VAL A 128 22.58 3.13 2.79
N GLU A 129 23.27 2.48 1.86
CA GLU A 129 24.65 2.82 1.46
C GLU A 129 24.72 4.07 0.57
N ASN A 130 23.70 4.30 -0.27
CA ASN A 130 23.70 5.42 -1.22
C ASN A 130 23.32 6.76 -0.56
N VAL A 131 24.29 7.64 -0.32
CA VAL A 131 24.06 8.92 0.38
C VAL A 131 23.17 9.92 -0.36
N ASN A 132 23.01 9.79 -1.68
CA ASN A 132 22.37 10.82 -2.51
C ASN A 132 20.90 10.53 -2.80
N THR A 133 20.47 9.27 -2.68
CA THR A 133 19.14 8.82 -3.10
C THR A 133 18.55 7.87 -2.07
N ILE A 134 17.22 7.77 -2.03
CA ILE A 134 16.53 6.83 -1.13
C ILE A 134 16.63 5.41 -1.67
N PHE A 135 16.61 5.24 -2.98
CA PHE A 135 16.59 3.94 -3.65
C PHE A 135 17.71 3.86 -4.69
N SER A 136 18.29 2.67 -4.79
CA SER A 136 19.12 2.26 -5.93
C SER A 136 18.60 0.92 -6.44
N ASN A 137 18.54 0.76 -7.75
CA ASN A 137 18.11 -0.49 -8.41
C ASN A 137 19.25 -1.52 -8.43
N VAL A 138 19.73 -1.91 -7.25
CA VAL A 138 20.79 -2.92 -7.07
C VAL A 138 20.23 -4.19 -6.45
N ASP A 139 20.78 -5.34 -6.83
CA ASP A 139 20.25 -6.66 -6.47
C ASP A 139 20.14 -6.87 -4.96
N GLU A 140 21.06 -6.32 -4.17
CA GLU A 140 21.07 -6.41 -2.71
C GLU A 140 19.86 -5.73 -2.05
N ASN A 141 19.21 -4.81 -2.76
CA ASN A 141 18.03 -4.11 -2.28
C ASN A 141 16.72 -4.75 -2.74
N ILE A 142 16.75 -5.82 -3.53
CA ILE A 142 15.54 -6.53 -3.95
C ILE A 142 14.94 -7.28 -2.75
N VAL A 143 13.64 -7.06 -2.50
CA VAL A 143 12.92 -7.64 -1.36
C VAL A 143 11.54 -8.16 -1.74
N LYS A 144 10.97 -9.02 -0.89
CA LYS A 144 9.57 -9.51 -1.00
C LYS A 144 8.65 -8.97 0.08
N ASN A 145 9.23 -8.41 1.13
CA ASN A 145 8.55 -7.82 2.26
C ASN A 145 9.42 -6.72 2.88
N LEU A 146 8.78 -5.80 3.58
CA LEU A 146 9.44 -4.73 4.30
C LEU A 146 8.88 -4.68 5.72
N LYS A 147 9.77 -4.46 6.69
CA LYS A 147 9.42 -4.28 8.09
C LYS A 147 10.01 -2.96 8.57
N TYR A 148 9.15 -2.14 9.18
CA TYR A 148 9.52 -0.87 9.75
C TYR A 148 9.47 -0.96 11.27
N GLU A 149 10.58 -0.61 11.89
CA GLU A 149 10.78 -0.71 13.32
C GLU A 149 10.69 0.66 13.98
N VAL A 150 10.23 0.66 15.24
CA VAL A 150 10.13 1.90 16.01
C VAL A 150 11.51 2.31 16.52
N ALA A 151 11.89 3.55 16.24
CA ALA A 151 13.08 4.20 16.75
C ALA A 151 12.76 5.56 17.38
N GLU A 152 13.78 6.21 17.97
CA GLU A 152 13.65 7.55 18.56
C GLU A 152 13.37 8.61 17.49
N ASN A 153 14.02 8.48 16.32
CA ASN A 153 13.88 9.38 15.19
C ASN A 153 13.40 8.61 13.96
N VAL A 154 12.73 9.31 13.04
CA VAL A 154 12.37 8.74 11.73
C VAL A 154 13.62 8.69 10.86
N ASP A 155 13.88 7.53 10.27
CA ASP A 155 14.88 7.35 9.22
C ASP A 155 14.30 6.45 8.13
N MET A 156 14.00 7.04 6.98
CA MET A 156 13.36 6.30 5.88
C MET A 156 14.30 5.24 5.29
N LYS A 157 15.62 5.49 5.28
CA LYS A 157 16.59 4.57 4.67
C LYS A 157 16.81 3.34 5.54
N GLU A 158 16.84 3.55 6.85
CA GLU A 158 16.91 2.47 7.85
C GLU A 158 15.54 1.82 8.13
N MET A 159 14.48 2.24 7.43
CA MET A 159 13.11 1.78 7.65
C MET A 159 12.63 1.97 9.11
N GLN A 160 12.98 3.11 9.70
CA GLN A 160 12.65 3.47 11.07
C GLN A 160 11.52 4.50 11.12
N ILE A 161 10.55 4.23 11.98
CA ILE A 161 9.40 5.10 12.25
C ILE A 161 9.33 5.46 13.73
N THR A 162 8.50 6.43 14.11
CA THR A 162 8.21 6.67 15.53
C THR A 162 7.08 5.77 16.01
N ASN A 163 6.93 5.69 17.33
CA ASN A 163 5.79 5.02 17.94
C ASN A 163 4.43 5.73 17.71
N GLN A 164 4.44 6.91 17.06
CA GLN A 164 3.23 7.68 16.67
C GLN A 164 2.93 7.65 15.17
N GLY A 165 3.77 7.00 14.36
CA GLY A 165 3.65 7.00 12.91
C GLY A 165 4.96 7.36 12.22
N GLY A 166 4.89 7.51 10.91
CA GLY A 166 6.03 7.74 10.04
C GLY A 166 5.68 7.50 8.58
N ILE A 167 6.71 7.43 7.75
CA ILE A 167 6.60 7.23 6.31
C ILE A 167 7.27 5.90 5.97
N MET A 168 6.51 5.03 5.32
CA MET A 168 7.01 3.76 4.80
C MET A 168 7.20 3.92 3.31
N VAL A 169 8.32 3.44 2.79
CA VAL A 169 8.78 3.70 1.42
C VAL A 169 9.23 2.41 0.73
N LEU A 170 8.69 2.13 -0.45
CA LEU A 170 9.15 1.05 -1.32
C LEU A 170 9.19 1.51 -2.77
N ARG A 171 10.08 0.92 -3.57
CA ARG A 171 10.12 1.15 -5.02
C ARG A 171 9.64 -0.08 -5.76
N CYS A 172 8.73 0.11 -6.72
CA CYS A 172 8.40 -0.88 -7.73
C CYS A 172 9.00 -0.41 -9.07
N SER A 173 10.03 -1.10 -9.54
CA SER A 173 10.70 -0.78 -10.79
C SER A 173 10.38 -1.81 -11.86
N ASN A 174 10.23 -1.34 -13.10
CA ASN A 174 10.31 -2.14 -14.30
C ASN A 174 11.66 -1.85 -14.95
N CYS A 175 12.67 -2.64 -14.55
CA CYS A 175 14.04 -2.49 -15.00
C CYS A 175 14.18 -2.94 -16.45
N ASP A 176 15.10 -2.34 -17.21
CA ASP A 176 15.38 -2.71 -18.61
C ASP A 176 14.14 -2.72 -19.53
N ILE A 177 13.20 -1.78 -19.33
CA ILE A 177 11.95 -1.71 -20.12
C ILE A 177 12.20 -1.39 -21.59
N ALA A 178 13.28 -0.66 -21.87
CA ALA A 178 13.71 -0.33 -23.23
C ALA A 178 15.22 -0.04 -23.28
N ASN A 179 15.75 0.01 -24.50
CA ASN A 179 17.13 0.43 -24.75
C ASN A 179 17.11 1.67 -25.62
N TYR A 180 17.97 2.63 -25.30
CA TYR A 180 18.15 3.84 -26.11
C TYR A 180 19.61 4.01 -26.51
N ILE A 181 19.86 3.99 -27.82
CA ILE A 181 21.17 4.15 -28.42
C ILE A 181 21.14 5.43 -29.24
N ALA A 182 22.06 6.35 -28.98
CA ALA A 182 22.09 7.64 -29.65
C ALA A 182 23.49 8.19 -29.89
N ASN A 183 23.54 9.13 -30.82
CA ASN A 183 24.73 9.87 -31.23
C ASN A 183 24.59 11.38 -30.98
N ASP A 184 23.56 11.78 -30.24
CA ASP A 184 23.28 13.17 -29.92
C ASP A 184 24.41 13.77 -29.06
N GLU A 185 24.74 15.04 -29.25
CA GLU A 185 25.76 15.74 -28.43
C GLU A 185 25.32 15.85 -26.96
N GLU A 186 24.01 15.99 -26.71
CA GLU A 186 23.41 16.07 -25.38
C GLU A 186 22.14 15.20 -25.30
N ILE A 187 21.94 14.55 -24.15
CA ILE A 187 20.80 13.67 -23.90
C ILE A 187 19.92 14.27 -22.79
N ASN A 188 18.63 14.44 -23.08
CA ASN A 188 17.63 14.75 -22.06
C ASN A 188 17.11 13.45 -21.43
N HIS A 189 17.50 13.17 -20.19
CA HIS A 189 17.10 11.96 -19.46
C HIS A 189 15.58 11.88 -19.23
N ASN A 190 14.88 13.01 -19.18
CA ASN A 190 13.43 13.05 -18.97
C ASN A 190 12.63 12.58 -20.20
N GLU A 191 13.25 12.53 -21.37
CA GLU A 191 12.59 12.14 -22.62
C GLU A 191 12.93 10.70 -23.02
N LEU A 192 13.67 9.94 -22.20
CA LEU A 192 14.18 8.63 -22.57
C LEU A 192 13.08 7.63 -22.94
N LEU A 193 11.99 7.56 -22.15
CA LEU A 193 10.84 6.69 -22.46
C LEU A 193 10.20 7.06 -23.81
N LYS A 194 10.01 8.35 -24.05
CA LYS A 194 9.44 8.88 -25.30
C LYS A 194 10.34 8.60 -26.49
N LYS A 195 11.64 8.84 -26.36
CA LYS A 195 12.65 8.60 -27.41
C LYS A 195 12.84 7.12 -27.70
N ALA A 196 12.68 6.25 -26.71
CA ALA A 196 12.67 4.81 -26.87
C ALA A 196 11.33 4.24 -27.39
N ASN A 197 10.36 5.10 -27.71
CA ASN A 197 9.05 4.74 -28.24
C ASN A 197 8.26 3.78 -27.32
N VAL A 198 8.40 3.97 -26.01
CA VAL A 198 7.64 3.24 -24.99
C VAL A 198 6.26 3.88 -24.84
N SER A 199 5.21 3.08 -24.87
CA SER A 199 3.83 3.54 -24.66
C SER A 199 3.41 3.39 -23.20
N LEU A 200 2.32 4.07 -22.81
CA LEU A 200 1.81 3.96 -21.43
C LEU A 200 1.30 2.56 -21.13
N GLU A 201 0.77 1.86 -22.15
CA GLU A 201 0.31 0.48 -22.03
C GLU A 201 1.47 -0.48 -21.69
N ASP A 202 2.67 -0.21 -22.22
CA ASP A 202 3.88 -1.00 -21.94
C ASP A 202 4.35 -0.86 -20.48
N LEU A 203 3.96 0.25 -19.83
CA LEU A 203 4.36 0.57 -18.46
C LEU A 203 3.34 0.12 -17.41
N LYS A 204 2.13 -0.30 -17.80
CA LYS A 204 1.06 -0.61 -16.85
C LYS A 204 1.46 -1.75 -15.92
N ILE A 205 1.47 -1.43 -14.63
CA ILE A 205 1.78 -2.36 -13.54
C ILE A 205 0.65 -2.27 -12.52
N ASN A 206 0.10 -3.43 -12.17
CA ASN A 206 -0.80 -3.58 -11.04
C ASN A 206 0.00 -4.18 -9.89
N ILE A 207 0.18 -3.40 -8.82
CA ILE A 207 0.79 -3.87 -7.58
C ILE A 207 -0.27 -3.98 -6.50
N LYS A 208 -0.21 -5.06 -5.72
CA LYS A 208 -0.98 -5.21 -4.48
C LYS A 208 -0.07 -5.71 -3.38
N PHE A 209 -0.33 -5.28 -2.16
CA PHE A 209 0.39 -5.76 -0.99
C PHE A 209 -0.49 -5.66 0.25
N ASP A 210 -0.13 -6.44 1.25
CA ASP A 210 -0.73 -6.39 2.56
C ASP A 210 0.03 -5.39 3.44
N PHE A 211 -0.68 -4.42 3.98
CA PHE A 211 -0.17 -3.39 4.87
C PHE A 211 -0.70 -3.61 6.28
N SER A 212 0.20 -3.81 7.24
CA SER A 212 -0.15 -4.15 8.62
C SER A 212 0.45 -3.19 9.64
N ILE A 213 -0.38 -2.67 10.54
CA ILE A 213 0.04 -1.86 11.69
C ILE A 213 -0.13 -2.70 12.95
N LYS A 214 0.98 -3.01 13.62
CA LYS A 214 0.99 -3.74 14.89
C LYS A 214 1.24 -2.79 16.04
N LEU A 215 0.44 -2.92 17.09
CA LEU A 215 0.56 -2.14 18.30
C LEU A 215 1.24 -2.90 19.44
N ASN A 216 1.72 -2.17 20.44
CA ASN A 216 2.36 -2.75 21.62
C ASN A 216 1.42 -3.64 22.45
N SER A 217 0.09 -3.40 22.40
CA SER A 217 -0.90 -4.32 22.99
C SER A 217 -1.03 -5.67 22.26
N GLY A 218 -0.37 -5.86 21.12
CA GLY A 218 -0.50 -7.04 20.26
C GLY A 218 -1.67 -6.98 19.27
N LYS A 219 -2.43 -5.88 19.24
CA LYS A 219 -3.44 -5.64 18.20
C LYS A 219 -2.75 -5.44 16.85
N ILE A 220 -3.26 -6.11 15.81
CA ILE A 220 -2.78 -5.94 14.43
C ILE A 220 -3.96 -5.53 13.56
N TYR A 221 -3.79 -4.43 12.83
CA TYR A 221 -4.74 -3.98 11.81
C TYR A 221 -4.11 -4.15 10.44
N LYS A 222 -4.84 -4.76 9.52
CA LYS A 222 -4.32 -5.15 8.21
C LYS A 222 -5.30 -4.77 7.11
N ALA A 223 -4.79 -4.18 6.04
CA ALA A 223 -5.53 -3.94 4.79
C ALA A 223 -4.70 -4.42 3.60
N THR A 224 -5.36 -4.79 2.51
CA THR A 224 -4.70 -5.03 1.23
C THR A 224 -4.80 -3.76 0.39
N ILE A 225 -3.68 -3.27 -0.11
CA ILE A 225 -3.56 -2.01 -0.86
C ILE A 225 -3.25 -2.34 -2.31
N PRO A 226 -4.24 -2.23 -3.23
CA PRO A 226 -3.99 -2.25 -4.66
C PRO A 226 -3.63 -0.85 -5.18
N LEU A 227 -2.63 -0.77 -6.05
CA LEU A 227 -2.22 0.45 -6.77
C LEU A 227 -2.00 0.14 -8.26
N GLU A 228 -2.36 1.10 -9.10
CA GLU A 228 -2.06 1.09 -10.53
C GLU A 228 -0.90 2.06 -10.78
N LEU A 229 0.09 1.60 -11.54
CA LEU A 229 1.33 2.31 -11.84
C LEU A 229 1.62 2.24 -13.35
N PRO A 230 2.43 3.17 -13.91
CA PRO A 230 2.89 4.41 -13.29
C PRO A 230 1.80 5.48 -13.20
N VAL A 231 2.12 6.60 -12.56
CA VAL A 231 1.33 7.83 -12.64
C VAL A 231 1.33 8.34 -14.09
N GLU A 232 0.19 8.87 -14.53
CA GLU A 232 0.03 9.48 -15.86
C GLU A 232 1.12 10.55 -16.13
N ASP A 233 1.38 10.83 -17.41
CA ASP A 233 2.38 11.77 -17.91
C ASP A 233 3.87 11.41 -17.72
N VAL A 234 4.23 10.29 -17.11
CA VAL A 234 5.65 9.91 -16.92
C VAL A 234 6.42 9.82 -18.25
N ILE A 235 5.77 9.42 -19.34
CA ILE A 235 6.38 9.34 -20.67
C ILE A 235 6.76 10.71 -21.21
N GLU A 236 5.92 11.72 -20.99
CA GLU A 236 6.12 13.06 -21.53
C GLU A 236 7.03 13.92 -20.65
N LYS A 237 6.95 13.75 -19.33
CA LYS A 237 7.66 14.59 -18.35
C LYS A 237 8.93 13.95 -17.80
N GLY A 238 9.14 12.65 -18.00
CA GLY A 238 10.21 11.86 -17.38
C GLY A 238 9.98 11.56 -15.90
N THR A 239 9.32 12.47 -15.18
CA THR A 239 8.88 12.29 -13.79
C THR A 239 7.47 12.83 -13.60
N SER A 240 6.63 12.07 -12.91
CA SER A 240 5.26 12.45 -12.54
C SER A 240 4.94 11.97 -11.12
N SER A 241 3.96 12.60 -10.48
CA SER A 241 3.54 12.22 -9.13
C SER A 241 2.05 12.38 -8.90
N ASN A 242 1.52 11.55 -8.00
CA ASN A 242 0.13 11.60 -7.58
C ASN A 242 0.03 11.34 -6.07
N GLU A 243 -0.94 11.98 -5.43
CA GLU A 243 -1.27 11.78 -4.02
C GLU A 243 -2.69 11.25 -3.89
N LEU A 244 -2.81 10.04 -3.31
CA LEU A 244 -4.08 9.48 -2.89
C LEU A 244 -4.34 9.90 -1.45
N THR A 245 -5.43 10.61 -1.22
CA THR A 245 -5.86 11.09 0.12
C THR A 245 -7.18 10.45 0.58
N ASP A 246 -7.98 9.90 -0.34
CA ASP A 246 -9.15 9.11 0.02
C ASP A 246 -8.74 7.67 0.36
N MET A 247 -8.69 7.40 1.67
CA MET A 247 -8.30 6.10 2.22
C MET A 247 -9.51 5.19 2.51
N SER A 248 -10.74 5.65 2.26
CA SER A 248 -11.97 4.93 2.60
C SER A 248 -12.10 3.58 1.87
N LYS A 249 -11.46 3.44 0.71
CA LYS A 249 -11.42 2.20 -0.07
C LYS A 249 -10.52 1.12 0.54
N TYR A 250 -9.60 1.46 1.44
CA TYR A 250 -8.71 0.50 2.08
C TYR A 250 -9.30 0.03 3.41
N VAL A 251 -9.91 -1.15 3.38
CA VAL A 251 -10.62 -1.71 4.53
C VAL A 251 -9.65 -2.42 5.46
N PHE A 252 -9.33 -1.78 6.59
CA PHE A 252 -8.51 -2.37 7.63
C PHE A 252 -9.32 -3.34 8.49
N LYS A 253 -8.86 -4.57 8.66
CA LYS A 253 -9.45 -5.56 9.56
C LYS A 253 -8.48 -5.91 10.68
N ARG A 254 -9.03 -6.22 11.85
CA ARG A 254 -8.24 -6.69 12.99
C ARG A 254 -7.95 -8.18 12.80
N ILE A 255 -6.68 -8.55 12.87
CA ILE A 255 -6.26 -9.96 12.80
C ILE A 255 -5.69 -10.41 14.14
N LYS A 256 -5.70 -11.73 14.35
CA LYS A 256 -4.99 -12.38 15.46
C LYS A 256 -3.64 -12.86 14.95
N GLU A 257 -2.62 -12.79 15.80
CA GLU A 257 -1.35 -13.52 15.58
C GLU A 257 -1.61 -15.03 15.46
#